data_AF-A0A1G9H7A9-F1
#
_entry.id   AF-A0A1G9H7A9-F1
#
_cell.length_a   1.000
_cell.length_b   1.000
_cell.length_c   1.000
_cell.angle_alpha   90.00
_cell.angle_beta   90.00
_cell.angle_gamma   90.00
#
_symmetry.space_group_name_H-M   'P 1'
#
loop_
_entity.id
_entity.type
_entity.pdbx_description
1 polymer ?
#
loop_
_entity_poly.entity_id
_entity_poly.type
_entity_poly.pdbx_seq_one_letter_code
_entity_poly.pdbx_strand_id
1 'polypeptide(L)'
;MKIDIIGSKFTRKLTEFKNFRFEVNNIVEGQSILSLLSDPYEVTMKDINTTDLNDITVAYRDLNKLLYSNLKNSDSEILLIELLSELNSISEFRHSYYNTSSLELLNEEIEYETLSNIEKFRALQRYIDEFLRLIKQYDKVIFIKILPKEQEQKDFIEGLYKTLEDNVEQKLILTVDNDDLDENLEAPLEFYNKVNDDLRKFSSDNYYNQLLFDESLVENKLSVYINHVEEREYIYELYKNGKPFKSSDPTTNRYFEFQLDEPAKYRIRVNLTSEEVNPRFSQTYEFNPDNIISSLKSDSEYVEIPSSENRWMLNAILQKYEFQGLIGNAYLYPNGYSNYKVFLPEEINGQYIKKEDLFNSALNIISEMTEEEFEYFKTNNDDLIRGNPLMLEFLNYLQMKVQ
;
A
#
# COMPACT_ATOMS: atom_id res chain seq x y z
N MET A 1 -12.05 -22.26 11.48
CA MET A 1 -12.02 -20.94 10.82
C MET A 1 -11.92 -21.20 9.34
N LYS A 2 -12.92 -20.75 8.59
CA LYS A 2 -12.92 -20.81 7.13
C LYS A 2 -12.07 -19.67 6.59
N ILE A 3 -11.38 -19.91 5.47
CA ILE A 3 -10.57 -18.92 4.79
C ILE A 3 -10.92 -18.87 3.30
N ASP A 4 -11.00 -17.65 2.77
CA ASP A 4 -10.95 -17.40 1.34
C ASP A 4 -9.56 -16.95 0.94
N ILE A 5 -9.13 -17.30 -0.26
CA ILE A 5 -7.77 -17.04 -0.74
C ILE A 5 -7.84 -16.36 -2.11
N ILE A 6 -7.12 -15.25 -2.25
CA ILE A 6 -6.76 -14.65 -3.54
C ILE A 6 -5.24 -14.76 -3.64
N GLY A 7 -4.75 -15.51 -4.61
CA GLY A 7 -3.31 -15.70 -4.75
C GLY A 7 -2.86 -16.43 -5.99
N SER A 8 -1.57 -16.72 -6.05
CA SER A 8 -0.96 -17.51 -7.11
C SER A 8 -0.90 -19.00 -6.79
N LYS A 9 -0.26 -19.77 -7.68
CA LYS A 9 0.12 -21.18 -7.46
C LYS A 9 0.85 -21.38 -6.13
N PHE A 10 1.56 -20.37 -5.65
CA PHE A 10 2.19 -20.38 -4.33
C PHE A 10 1.16 -20.68 -3.22
N THR A 11 0.07 -19.92 -3.16
CA THR A 11 -0.96 -20.08 -2.12
C THR A 11 -1.68 -21.42 -2.24
N ARG A 12 -1.92 -21.90 -3.47
CA ARG A 12 -2.47 -23.24 -3.68
C ARG A 12 -1.56 -24.31 -3.09
N LYS A 13 -0.27 -24.30 -3.45
CA LYS A 13 0.71 -25.25 -2.91
C LYS A 13 0.82 -25.14 -1.40
N LEU A 14 0.74 -23.94 -0.83
CA LEU A 14 0.72 -23.71 0.62
C LEU A 14 -0.44 -24.45 1.32
N THR A 15 -1.63 -24.48 0.70
CA THR A 15 -2.83 -25.15 1.25
C THR A 15 -2.78 -26.67 1.22
N GLU A 16 -1.92 -27.26 0.40
CA GLU A 16 -1.77 -28.73 0.28
C GLU A 16 -1.03 -29.35 1.49
N PHE A 17 -0.36 -28.53 2.29
CA PHE A 17 0.40 -28.99 3.44
C PHE A 17 -0.53 -29.35 4.61
N LYS A 18 -0.24 -30.47 5.27
CA LYS A 18 -1.02 -30.95 6.42
C LYS A 18 -1.07 -29.99 7.62
N ASN A 19 -0.11 -29.09 7.74
CA ASN A 19 -0.06 -28.08 8.79
C ASN A 19 -0.74 -26.75 8.40
N PHE A 20 -1.33 -26.65 7.20
CA PHE A 20 -2.21 -25.54 6.85
C PHE A 20 -3.44 -25.58 7.77
N ARG A 21 -3.64 -24.52 8.55
CA ARG A 21 -4.55 -24.54 9.71
C ARG A 21 -6.01 -24.19 9.37
N PHE A 22 -6.27 -23.64 8.19
CA PHE A 22 -7.57 -23.13 7.82
C PHE A 22 -8.34 -24.11 6.94
N GLU A 23 -9.66 -24.09 7.04
CA GLU A 23 -10.53 -24.77 6.08
C GLU A 23 -10.75 -23.85 4.89
N VAL A 24 -10.21 -24.20 3.73
CA VAL A 24 -10.35 -23.38 2.51
C VAL A 24 -11.77 -23.47 2.00
N ASN A 25 -12.48 -22.35 1.95
CA ASN A 25 -13.83 -22.25 1.42
C ASN A 25 -13.79 -21.89 -0.07
N ASN A 26 -13.14 -20.78 -0.42
CA ASN A 26 -12.89 -20.38 -1.81
C ASN A 26 -11.40 -20.10 -2.07
N ILE A 27 -10.95 -20.42 -3.28
CA ILE A 27 -9.61 -20.05 -3.76
C ILE A 27 -9.69 -19.47 -5.18
N VAL A 28 -9.16 -18.26 -5.32
CA VAL A 28 -8.93 -17.58 -6.60
C VAL A 28 -7.44 -17.68 -6.89
N GLU A 29 -7.11 -18.59 -7.80
CA GLU A 29 -5.74 -18.88 -8.21
C GLU A 29 -5.45 -18.30 -9.58
N GLY A 30 -4.36 -17.53 -9.71
CA GLY A 30 -3.81 -17.15 -11.02
C GLY A 30 -4.66 -16.14 -11.79
N GLN A 31 -5.59 -15.46 -11.10
CA GLN A 31 -6.38 -14.37 -11.67
C GLN A 31 -5.95 -13.09 -10.97
N SER A 32 -5.56 -12.07 -11.74
CA SER A 32 -5.28 -10.74 -11.18
C SER A 32 -6.56 -10.13 -10.60
N ILE A 33 -6.43 -9.23 -9.63
CA ILE A 33 -7.54 -8.48 -9.05
C ILE A 33 -8.30 -7.73 -10.14
N LEU A 34 -7.57 -7.12 -11.08
CA LEU A 34 -8.17 -6.40 -12.20
C LEU A 34 -9.04 -7.31 -13.07
N SER A 35 -8.56 -8.52 -13.38
CA SER A 35 -9.36 -9.49 -14.11
C SER A 35 -10.55 -9.98 -13.29
N LEU A 36 -10.35 -10.25 -11.99
CA LEU A 36 -11.37 -10.77 -11.09
C LEU A 36 -12.59 -9.82 -10.98
N LEU A 37 -12.35 -8.51 -10.95
CA LEU A 37 -13.38 -7.47 -10.79
C LEU A 37 -14.03 -7.02 -12.10
N SER A 38 -13.50 -7.44 -13.25
CA SER A 38 -14.02 -7.03 -14.55
C SER A 38 -15.34 -7.71 -14.89
N ASP A 39 -16.08 -7.13 -15.84
CA ASP A 39 -17.29 -7.76 -16.36
C ASP A 39 -16.96 -9.07 -17.10
N PRO A 40 -17.89 -10.05 -17.11
CA PRO A 40 -17.68 -11.30 -17.81
C PRO A 40 -17.83 -11.15 -19.32
N TYR A 41 -17.01 -11.90 -20.05
CA TYR A 41 -17.25 -12.25 -21.44
C TYR A 41 -17.87 -13.64 -21.48
N GLU A 42 -19.20 -13.69 -21.63
CA GLU A 42 -19.95 -14.95 -21.58
C GLU A 42 -19.56 -15.87 -22.74
N VAL A 43 -18.85 -16.94 -22.40
CA VAL A 43 -18.41 -17.98 -23.34
C VAL A 43 -18.71 -19.34 -22.77
N THR A 44 -18.86 -20.35 -23.63
CA THR A 44 -18.95 -21.75 -23.24
C THR A 44 -17.60 -22.44 -23.35
N MET A 45 -17.43 -23.59 -22.69
CA MET A 45 -16.20 -24.39 -22.83
C MET A 45 -15.90 -24.81 -24.29
N LYS A 46 -16.90 -24.80 -25.18
CA LYS A 46 -16.71 -25.13 -26.60
C LYS A 46 -16.09 -23.99 -27.40
N ASP A 47 -16.14 -22.77 -26.86
CA ASP A 47 -15.60 -21.57 -27.51
C ASP A 47 -14.10 -21.41 -27.25
N ILE A 48 -13.52 -22.32 -26.46
CA ILE A 48 -12.10 -22.35 -26.09
C ILE A 48 -11.35 -23.36 -26.98
N ASN A 49 -10.38 -22.85 -27.73
CA ASN A 49 -9.58 -23.51 -28.76
C ASN A 49 -8.38 -24.30 -28.19
N THR A 50 -8.64 -25.26 -27.30
CA THR A 50 -7.62 -26.21 -26.85
C THR A 50 -8.24 -27.55 -26.48
N THR A 51 -7.40 -28.56 -26.34
CA THR A 51 -7.79 -29.89 -25.84
C THR A 51 -7.35 -30.14 -24.40
N ASP A 52 -6.54 -29.24 -23.82
CA ASP A 52 -6.13 -29.32 -22.43
C ASP A 52 -7.29 -28.87 -21.52
N LEU A 53 -7.81 -29.82 -20.71
CA LEU A 53 -8.93 -29.56 -19.81
C LEU A 53 -8.60 -28.50 -18.74
N ASN A 54 -7.34 -28.42 -18.32
CA ASN A 54 -6.91 -27.42 -17.34
C ASN A 54 -7.00 -26.02 -17.95
N ASP A 55 -6.47 -25.85 -19.16
CA ASP A 55 -6.50 -24.56 -19.88
C ASP A 55 -7.94 -24.14 -20.20
N ILE A 56 -8.78 -25.09 -20.65
CA ILE A 56 -10.23 -24.85 -20.83
C ILE A 56 -10.85 -24.35 -19.53
N THR A 57 -10.56 -25.00 -18.40
CA THR A 57 -11.17 -24.66 -17.11
C THR A 57 -10.72 -23.29 -16.62
N VAL A 58 -9.43 -22.97 -16.74
CA VAL A 58 -8.87 -21.69 -16.31
C VAL A 58 -9.43 -20.56 -17.17
N ALA A 59 -9.37 -20.68 -18.51
CA ALA A 59 -9.89 -19.65 -19.41
C ALA A 59 -11.40 -19.47 -19.25
N TYR A 60 -12.16 -20.56 -19.13
CA TYR A 60 -13.60 -20.49 -18.89
C TYR A 60 -13.94 -19.73 -17.60
N ARG A 61 -13.21 -19.99 -16.52
CA ARG A 61 -13.40 -19.31 -15.22
C ARG A 61 -13.01 -17.84 -15.28
N ASP A 62 -11.91 -17.51 -15.95
CA ASP A 62 -11.42 -16.13 -16.08
C ASP A 62 -12.34 -15.28 -16.95
N LEU A 63 -12.76 -15.80 -18.11
CA LEU A 63 -13.65 -15.09 -19.04
C LEU A 63 -15.04 -14.87 -18.44
N ASN A 64 -15.62 -15.89 -17.77
CA ASN A 64 -16.95 -15.79 -17.16
C ASN A 64 -16.94 -15.26 -15.71
N LYS A 65 -15.78 -14.91 -15.15
CA LYS A 65 -15.62 -14.32 -13.80
C LYS A 65 -16.27 -15.15 -12.68
N LEU A 66 -16.22 -16.47 -12.81
CA LEU A 66 -17.01 -17.38 -11.97
C LEU A 66 -16.61 -17.34 -10.48
N LEU A 67 -15.39 -16.92 -10.18
CA LEU A 67 -14.84 -16.94 -8.83
C LEU A 67 -15.20 -15.70 -7.99
N TYR A 68 -15.45 -14.55 -8.61
CA TYR A 68 -15.77 -13.31 -7.90
C TYR A 68 -17.06 -13.43 -7.10
N SER A 69 -18.10 -14.04 -7.69
CA SER A 69 -19.38 -14.25 -7.03
C SER A 69 -19.29 -15.14 -5.78
N ASN A 70 -18.33 -16.08 -5.76
CA ASN A 70 -18.10 -16.95 -4.61
C ASN A 70 -17.50 -16.17 -3.44
N LEU A 71 -16.51 -15.31 -3.73
CA LEU A 71 -15.92 -14.42 -2.72
C LEU A 71 -16.97 -13.44 -2.17
N LYS A 72 -17.75 -12.79 -3.05
CA LYS A 72 -18.74 -11.77 -2.66
C LYS A 72 -19.86 -12.30 -1.76
N ASN A 73 -20.19 -13.59 -1.86
CA ASN A 73 -21.24 -14.22 -1.06
C ASN A 73 -20.67 -15.15 0.03
N SER A 74 -19.37 -15.07 0.29
CA SER A 74 -18.68 -15.97 1.21
C SER A 74 -19.05 -15.72 2.67
N ASP A 75 -19.08 -16.79 3.45
CA ASP A 75 -19.24 -16.77 4.91
C ASP A 75 -17.89 -16.95 5.63
N SER A 76 -16.77 -16.88 4.91
CA SER A 76 -15.43 -16.98 5.49
C SER A 76 -15.09 -15.76 6.37
N GLU A 77 -14.57 -16.03 7.57
CA GLU A 77 -14.13 -15.00 8.52
C GLU A 77 -12.82 -14.34 8.08
N ILE A 78 -11.99 -15.06 7.32
CA ILE A 78 -10.62 -14.65 6.95
C ILE A 78 -10.47 -14.61 5.43
N LEU A 79 -9.81 -13.58 4.93
CA LEU A 79 -9.28 -13.50 3.57
C LEU A 79 -7.75 -13.55 3.62
N LEU A 80 -7.12 -14.38 2.80
CA LEU A 80 -5.68 -14.38 2.56
C LEU A 80 -5.41 -13.81 1.17
N ILE A 81 -4.50 -12.84 1.10
CA ILE A 81 -4.10 -12.15 -0.13
C ILE A 81 -2.60 -12.32 -0.36
N GLU A 82 -2.25 -12.71 -1.58
CA GLU A 82 -0.90 -12.85 -2.10
C GLU A 82 -0.91 -12.35 -3.56
N LEU A 83 -0.03 -11.41 -3.90
CA LEU A 83 -0.17 -10.59 -5.12
C LEU A 83 0.68 -11.05 -6.31
N LEU A 84 1.39 -12.18 -6.27
CA LEU A 84 2.21 -12.65 -7.39
C LEU A 84 1.39 -12.91 -8.67
N SER A 85 0.07 -13.15 -8.56
CA SER A 85 -0.81 -13.25 -9.75
C SER A 85 -1.01 -11.93 -10.48
N GLU A 86 -0.67 -10.79 -9.88
CA GLU A 86 -0.68 -9.49 -10.55
C GLU A 86 0.43 -9.36 -11.61
N LEU A 87 1.44 -10.24 -11.56
CA LEU A 87 2.49 -10.32 -12.59
C LEU A 87 2.02 -10.98 -13.88
N ASN A 88 0.84 -11.63 -13.88
CA ASN A 88 0.29 -12.23 -15.09
C ASN A 88 0.09 -11.17 -16.18
N SER A 89 0.26 -11.56 -17.44
CA SER A 89 -0.12 -10.73 -18.58
C SER A 89 -1.63 -10.52 -18.60
N ILE A 90 -2.04 -9.25 -18.59
CA ILE A 90 -3.44 -8.82 -18.59
C ILE A 90 -3.68 -7.99 -19.84
N SER A 91 -4.80 -8.21 -20.50
CA SER A 91 -5.21 -7.43 -21.66
C SER A 91 -6.58 -6.80 -21.45
N GLU A 92 -6.77 -5.61 -22.01
CA GLU A 92 -8.06 -4.95 -22.12
C GLU A 92 -8.79 -5.44 -23.37
N PHE A 93 -10.04 -5.88 -23.19
CA PHE A 93 -10.96 -6.26 -24.25
C PHE A 93 -12.37 -5.77 -23.89
N ARG A 94 -12.98 -4.98 -24.78
CA ARG A 94 -14.33 -4.40 -24.59
C ARG A 94 -14.52 -3.70 -23.23
N HIS A 95 -13.53 -2.89 -22.81
CA HIS A 95 -13.53 -2.16 -21.54
C HIS A 95 -13.51 -3.06 -20.28
N SER A 96 -13.08 -4.30 -20.42
CA SER A 96 -12.90 -5.27 -19.33
C SER A 96 -11.52 -5.91 -19.43
N TYR A 97 -11.06 -6.49 -18.33
CA TYR A 97 -9.71 -7.06 -18.24
C TYR A 97 -9.75 -8.57 -18.07
N TYR A 98 -8.79 -9.23 -18.71
CA TYR A 98 -8.69 -10.70 -18.73
C TYR A 98 -7.21 -11.10 -18.72
N ASN A 99 -6.93 -12.32 -18.26
CA ASN A 99 -5.63 -12.92 -18.50
C ASN A 99 -5.42 -13.04 -20.02
N THR A 100 -4.30 -12.54 -20.54
CA THR A 100 -4.00 -12.58 -21.98
C THR A 100 -4.07 -14.01 -22.53
N SER A 101 -3.55 -14.98 -21.76
CA SER A 101 -3.61 -16.40 -22.11
C SER A 101 -5.04 -16.95 -22.22
N SER A 102 -6.01 -16.37 -21.52
CA SER A 102 -7.42 -16.81 -21.61
C SER A 102 -8.09 -16.27 -22.88
N LEU A 103 -7.74 -15.06 -23.30
CA LEU A 103 -8.20 -14.47 -24.56
C LEU A 103 -7.59 -15.18 -25.79
N GLU A 104 -6.30 -15.51 -25.74
CA GLU A 104 -5.59 -16.24 -26.80
C GLU A 104 -6.16 -17.63 -27.09
N LEU A 105 -6.88 -18.20 -26.12
CA LEU A 105 -7.52 -19.50 -26.26
C LEU A 105 -8.92 -19.41 -26.86
N LEU A 106 -9.43 -18.25 -27.28
CA LEU A 106 -10.74 -18.19 -27.95
C LEU A 106 -10.68 -18.73 -29.38
N ASN A 107 -11.77 -19.36 -29.83
CA ASN A 107 -11.92 -19.85 -31.22
C ASN A 107 -12.07 -18.72 -32.26
N GLU A 108 -12.27 -17.49 -31.82
CA GLU A 108 -12.43 -16.30 -32.65
C GLU A 108 -11.19 -15.41 -32.58
N GLU A 109 -10.87 -14.75 -33.70
CA GLU A 109 -9.89 -13.68 -33.69
C GLU A 109 -10.48 -12.45 -33.00
N ILE A 110 -9.87 -12.06 -31.89
CA ILE A 110 -10.26 -10.89 -31.10
C ILE A 110 -9.11 -9.89 -31.04
N GLU A 111 -9.45 -8.61 -31.14
CA GLU A 111 -8.50 -7.52 -30.93
C GLU A 111 -8.53 -7.12 -29.45
N TYR A 112 -7.38 -7.21 -28.78
CA TYR A 112 -7.18 -6.81 -27.40
C TYR A 112 -5.85 -6.07 -27.25
N GLU A 113 -5.73 -5.27 -26.20
CA GLU A 113 -4.51 -4.52 -25.89
C GLU A 113 -3.87 -5.07 -24.62
N THR A 114 -2.65 -5.59 -24.72
CA THR A 114 -1.90 -6.06 -23.54
C THR A 114 -1.36 -4.88 -22.76
N LEU A 115 -1.71 -4.82 -21.48
CA LEU A 115 -1.31 -3.75 -20.58
C LEU A 115 0.12 -3.94 -20.09
N SER A 116 0.89 -2.85 -20.10
CA SER A 116 2.12 -2.71 -19.32
C SER A 116 1.85 -2.72 -17.81
N ASN A 117 2.88 -2.89 -16.99
CA ASN A 117 2.73 -2.89 -15.53
C ASN A 117 2.15 -1.58 -15.00
N ILE A 118 2.54 -0.44 -15.58
CA ILE A 118 2.01 0.85 -15.16
C ILE A 118 0.53 1.00 -15.55
N GLU A 119 0.12 0.53 -16.72
CA GLU A 119 -1.28 0.54 -17.13
C GLU A 119 -2.13 -0.36 -16.23
N LYS A 120 -1.62 -1.56 -15.88
CA LYS A 120 -2.27 -2.43 -14.88
C LYS A 120 -2.40 -1.73 -13.53
N PHE A 121 -1.34 -1.09 -13.06
CA PHE A 121 -1.33 -0.35 -11.80
C PHE A 121 -2.39 0.76 -11.80
N ARG A 122 -2.43 1.59 -12.86
CA ARG A 122 -3.43 2.66 -13.01
C ARG A 122 -4.84 2.12 -13.12
N ALA A 123 -5.04 1.04 -13.86
CA ALA A 123 -6.34 0.41 -13.96
C ALA A 123 -6.79 -0.08 -12.58
N LEU A 124 -5.94 -0.80 -11.84
CA LEU A 124 -6.27 -1.27 -10.50
C LEU A 124 -6.60 -0.11 -9.55
N GLN A 125 -5.85 0.99 -9.57
CA GLN A 125 -6.15 2.18 -8.78
C GLN A 125 -7.58 2.71 -9.02
N ARG A 126 -8.14 2.56 -10.23
CA ARG A 126 -9.53 2.94 -10.53
C ARG A 126 -10.56 1.96 -9.95
N TYR A 127 -10.21 0.70 -9.81
CA TYR A 127 -11.09 -0.36 -9.28
C TYR A 127 -10.86 -0.67 -7.80
N ILE A 128 -9.92 0.01 -7.15
CA ILE A 128 -9.50 -0.32 -5.78
C ILE A 128 -10.64 -0.21 -4.78
N ASP A 129 -11.53 0.77 -4.92
CA ASP A 129 -12.68 0.95 -4.03
C ASP A 129 -13.68 -0.20 -4.09
N GLU A 130 -13.79 -0.86 -5.24
CA GLU A 130 -14.61 -2.06 -5.36
C GLU A 130 -13.94 -3.24 -4.67
N PHE A 131 -12.63 -3.40 -4.86
CA PHE A 131 -11.88 -4.44 -4.17
C PHE A 131 -11.89 -4.27 -2.65
N LEU A 132 -11.70 -3.04 -2.16
CA LEU A 132 -11.74 -2.73 -0.74
C LEU A 132 -13.13 -3.00 -0.14
N ARG A 133 -14.21 -2.80 -0.91
CA ARG A 133 -15.56 -3.19 -0.48
C ARG A 133 -15.69 -4.70 -0.31
N LEU A 134 -15.11 -5.49 -1.22
CA LEU A 134 -15.04 -6.95 -1.06
C LEU A 134 -14.25 -7.33 0.19
N ILE A 135 -13.07 -6.73 0.40
CA ILE A 135 -12.20 -7.05 1.55
C ILE A 135 -12.87 -6.72 2.88
N LYS A 136 -13.64 -5.62 2.96
CA LYS A 136 -14.30 -5.16 4.20
C LYS A 136 -15.36 -6.12 4.76
N GLN A 137 -15.79 -7.13 4.01
CA GLN A 137 -16.73 -8.13 4.52
C GLN A 137 -16.06 -9.18 5.43
N TYR A 138 -14.73 -9.31 5.35
CA TYR A 138 -13.98 -10.28 6.13
C TYR A 138 -13.56 -9.67 7.47
N ASP A 139 -13.62 -10.48 8.54
CA ASP A 139 -13.18 -10.06 9.86
C ASP A 139 -11.66 -9.85 9.91
N LYS A 140 -10.90 -10.62 9.13
CA LYS A 140 -9.43 -10.50 9.10
C LYS A 140 -8.88 -10.70 7.70
N VAL A 141 -7.84 -9.93 7.38
CA VAL A 141 -7.09 -10.05 6.14
C VAL A 141 -5.66 -10.44 6.45
N ILE A 142 -5.16 -11.49 5.81
CA ILE A 142 -3.77 -11.94 5.94
C ILE A 142 -3.07 -11.66 4.62
N PHE A 143 -2.11 -10.75 4.62
CA PHE A 143 -1.20 -10.55 3.49
C PHE A 143 0.01 -11.47 3.64
N ILE A 144 0.27 -12.32 2.63
CA ILE A 144 1.56 -13.00 2.50
C ILE A 144 2.39 -12.17 1.51
N LYS A 145 3.19 -11.25 2.05
CA LYS A 145 3.99 -10.32 1.25
C LYS A 145 5.23 -11.03 0.70
N ILE A 146 5.12 -11.46 -0.54
CA ILE A 146 6.21 -12.01 -1.35
C ILE A 146 6.56 -11.00 -2.44
N LEU A 147 7.84 -10.67 -2.54
CA LEU A 147 8.34 -9.74 -3.55
C LEU A 147 9.12 -10.50 -4.63
N PRO A 148 8.95 -10.21 -5.92
CA PRO A 148 9.80 -10.78 -6.97
C PRO A 148 11.24 -10.24 -6.90
N LYS A 149 12.16 -10.89 -7.61
CA LYS A 149 13.59 -10.52 -7.64
C LYS A 149 13.90 -9.36 -8.59
N GLU A 150 13.16 -9.29 -9.70
CA GLU A 150 13.29 -8.21 -10.69
C GLU A 150 12.75 -6.91 -10.08
N GLN A 151 13.49 -5.81 -10.25
CA GLN A 151 13.27 -4.58 -9.50
C GLN A 151 11.98 -3.85 -9.92
N GLU A 152 11.66 -3.81 -11.21
CA GLU A 152 10.43 -3.18 -11.70
C GLU A 152 9.19 -3.93 -11.17
N GLN A 153 9.17 -5.26 -11.30
CA GLN A 153 8.13 -6.12 -10.75
C GLN A 153 8.04 -6.00 -9.24
N LYS A 154 9.18 -5.88 -8.55
CA LYS A 154 9.24 -5.70 -7.10
C LYS A 154 8.56 -4.41 -6.69
N ASP A 155 8.93 -3.30 -7.33
CA ASP A 155 8.34 -1.99 -7.04
C ASP A 155 6.84 -2.01 -7.33
N PHE A 156 6.41 -2.58 -8.47
CA PHE A 156 5.01 -2.75 -8.83
C PHE A 156 4.23 -3.51 -7.74
N ILE A 157 4.67 -4.71 -7.37
CA ILE A 157 4.00 -5.55 -6.35
C ILE A 157 4.02 -4.88 -4.98
N GLU A 158 5.12 -4.24 -4.60
CA GLU A 158 5.23 -3.50 -3.35
C GLU A 158 4.28 -2.30 -3.31
N GLY A 159 4.13 -1.56 -4.41
CA GLY A 159 3.17 -0.48 -4.55
C GLY A 159 1.72 -0.97 -4.38
N LEU A 160 1.41 -2.17 -4.90
CA LEU A 160 0.10 -2.80 -4.72
C LEU A 160 -0.16 -3.21 -3.27
N TYR A 161 0.81 -3.88 -2.62
CA TYR A 161 0.71 -4.19 -1.20
C TYR A 161 0.49 -2.93 -0.38
N LYS A 162 1.29 -1.88 -0.59
CA LYS A 162 1.14 -0.60 0.11
C LYS A 162 -0.25 0.00 -0.09
N THR A 163 -0.77 -0.02 -1.32
CA THR A 163 -2.13 0.47 -1.61
C THR A 163 -3.20 -0.28 -0.80
N LEU A 164 -3.08 -1.60 -0.65
CA LEU A 164 -4.03 -2.40 0.13
C LEU A 164 -3.80 -2.24 1.64
N GLU A 165 -2.56 -2.30 2.10
CA GLU A 165 -2.16 -2.20 3.50
C GLU A 165 -2.60 -0.86 4.10
N ASP A 166 -2.49 0.25 3.37
CA ASP A 166 -2.91 1.57 3.83
C ASP A 166 -4.45 1.67 4.02
N ASN A 167 -5.23 0.80 3.35
CA ASN A 167 -6.70 0.87 3.31
C ASN A 167 -7.41 -0.27 4.07
N VAL A 168 -6.66 -1.25 4.59
CA VAL A 168 -7.21 -2.39 5.33
C VAL A 168 -6.83 -2.28 6.80
N GLU A 169 -7.84 -2.06 7.64
CA GLU A 169 -7.67 -1.90 9.09
C GLU A 169 -7.27 -3.21 9.79
N GLN A 170 -8.03 -4.28 9.56
CA GLN A 170 -7.85 -5.56 10.26
C GLN A 170 -6.95 -6.51 9.48
N LYS A 171 -5.67 -6.14 9.38
CA LYS A 171 -4.65 -6.89 8.61
C LYS A 171 -3.57 -7.56 9.45
N LEU A 172 -3.06 -8.68 8.94
CA LEU A 172 -1.84 -9.34 9.37
C LEU A 172 -0.90 -9.41 8.16
N ILE A 173 0.36 -9.02 8.33
CA ILE A 173 1.34 -9.05 7.25
C ILE A 173 2.41 -10.07 7.61
N LEU A 174 2.58 -11.06 6.74
CA LEU A 174 3.67 -12.02 6.77
C LEU A 174 4.58 -11.73 5.59
N THR A 175 5.68 -11.02 5.84
CA THR A 175 6.72 -10.82 4.84
C THR A 175 7.57 -12.06 4.73
N VAL A 176 7.70 -12.58 3.52
CA VAL A 176 8.50 -13.77 3.24
C VAL A 176 9.65 -13.39 2.30
N ASP A 177 10.88 -13.63 2.75
CA ASP A 177 12.07 -13.41 1.93
C ASP A 177 12.01 -14.26 0.66
N ASN A 178 12.39 -13.68 -0.48
CA ASN A 178 12.23 -14.29 -1.80
C ASN A 178 13.48 -15.03 -2.29
N ASP A 179 14.54 -15.13 -1.47
CA ASP A 179 15.82 -15.71 -1.87
C ASP A 179 15.66 -17.13 -2.43
N ASP A 180 14.72 -17.89 -1.85
CA ASP A 180 14.43 -19.29 -2.18
C ASP A 180 13.42 -19.49 -3.32
N LEU A 181 12.82 -18.42 -3.88
CA LEU A 181 11.91 -18.53 -5.01
C LEU A 181 12.68 -18.64 -6.33
N ASP A 182 12.30 -19.62 -7.15
CA ASP A 182 12.80 -19.76 -8.51
C ASP A 182 12.09 -18.79 -9.49
N GLU A 183 12.52 -18.81 -10.75
CA GLU A 183 11.96 -17.96 -11.82
C GLU A 183 10.48 -18.25 -12.11
N ASN A 184 9.96 -19.43 -11.72
CA ASN A 184 8.56 -19.81 -11.84
C ASN A 184 7.76 -19.49 -10.57
N LEU A 185 8.37 -18.79 -9.61
CA LEU A 185 7.79 -18.47 -8.30
C LEU A 185 7.47 -19.72 -7.47
N GLU A 186 8.19 -20.82 -7.72
CA GLU A 186 8.17 -22.00 -6.87
C GLU A 186 9.27 -21.93 -5.80
N ALA A 187 8.99 -22.52 -4.64
CA ALA A 187 9.93 -22.57 -3.52
C ALA A 187 10.18 -24.03 -3.07
N PRO A 188 11.29 -24.30 -2.35
CA PRO A 188 11.50 -25.55 -1.63
C PRO A 188 10.37 -25.85 -0.62
N LEU A 189 10.13 -27.12 -0.30
CA LEU A 189 9.05 -27.51 0.63
C LEU A 189 9.25 -26.93 2.04
N GLU A 190 10.50 -26.76 2.46
CA GLU A 190 10.90 -26.15 3.73
C GLU A 190 10.39 -24.72 3.85
N PHE A 191 10.35 -23.98 2.73
CA PHE A 191 9.85 -22.61 2.66
C PHE A 191 8.35 -22.56 2.95
N TYR A 192 7.55 -23.38 2.26
CA TYR A 192 6.11 -23.50 2.51
C TYR A 192 5.80 -23.96 3.94
N ASN A 193 6.58 -24.90 4.47
CA ASN A 193 6.46 -25.35 5.86
C ASN A 193 6.68 -24.19 6.84
N LYS A 194 7.72 -23.37 6.62
CA LYS A 194 8.02 -22.19 7.43
C LYS A 194 6.85 -21.20 7.41
N VAL A 195 6.35 -20.87 6.22
CA VAL A 195 5.20 -19.95 6.05
C VAL A 195 3.96 -20.50 6.77
N ASN A 196 3.67 -21.80 6.67
CA ASN A 196 2.57 -22.42 7.41
C ASN A 196 2.75 -22.40 8.93
N ASP A 197 3.97 -22.62 9.42
CA ASP A 197 4.26 -22.51 10.85
C ASP A 197 4.14 -21.06 11.34
N ASP A 198 4.50 -20.07 10.52
CA ASP A 198 4.27 -18.66 10.82
C ASP A 198 2.77 -18.30 10.83
N LEU A 199 1.99 -18.79 9.86
CA LEU A 199 0.53 -18.66 9.86
C LEU A 199 -0.11 -19.29 11.10
N ARG A 200 0.42 -20.43 11.58
CA ARG A 200 -0.05 -21.07 12.82
C ARG A 200 0.21 -20.20 14.06
N LYS A 201 1.26 -19.37 14.08
CA LYS A 201 1.54 -18.46 15.20
C LYS A 201 0.47 -17.38 15.34
N PHE A 202 -0.17 -16.95 14.24
CA PHE A 202 -1.27 -15.97 14.28
C PHE A 202 -2.53 -16.46 15.02
N SER A 203 -2.57 -17.74 15.36
CA SER A 203 -3.68 -18.41 16.02
C SER A 203 -3.25 -19.13 17.31
N SER A 204 -2.09 -18.79 17.86
CA SER A 204 -1.52 -19.34 19.10
C SER A 204 -1.81 -18.41 20.28
N ASP A 205 -2.50 -18.90 21.31
CA ASP A 205 -2.90 -18.19 22.55
C ASP A 205 -1.73 -17.84 23.51
N ASN A 206 -0.48 -17.85 23.03
CA ASN A 206 0.70 -17.65 23.85
C ASN A 206 1.05 -16.17 23.98
N TYR A 207 0.80 -15.63 25.18
CA TYR A 207 0.95 -14.25 25.64
C TYR A 207 2.26 -13.55 25.24
N TYR A 208 3.37 -14.28 25.12
CA TYR A 208 4.69 -13.66 24.90
C TYR A 208 4.94 -13.15 23.46
N ASN A 209 4.07 -13.46 22.49
CA ASN A 209 4.26 -13.07 21.08
C ASN A 209 3.13 -12.19 20.50
N GLN A 210 2.19 -11.71 21.32
CA GLN A 210 0.98 -11.02 20.82
C GLN A 210 0.89 -9.56 21.30
N LEU A 211 1.66 -8.68 20.69
CA LEU A 211 1.39 -7.23 20.66
C LEU A 211 1.97 -6.66 19.37
N LEU A 212 1.27 -6.89 18.25
CA LEU A 212 1.44 -6.07 17.06
C LEU A 212 0.62 -4.80 17.28
N PHE A 213 1.31 -3.68 17.41
CA PHE A 213 0.73 -2.34 17.30
C PHE A 213 0.72 -2.02 15.81
N ASP A 214 -0.47 -1.87 15.21
CA ASP A 214 -0.59 -1.16 13.94
C ASP A 214 -1.01 0.27 14.31
N GLU A 215 -0.12 1.21 14.06
CA GLU A 215 -0.28 2.61 14.42
C GLU A 215 -0.08 3.44 13.16
N SER A 216 -1.01 4.35 12.90
CA SER A 216 -0.95 5.20 11.72
C SER A 216 -1.28 6.63 12.07
N LEU A 217 -0.53 7.56 11.46
CA LEU A 217 -0.87 8.96 11.38
C LEU A 217 -1.30 9.24 9.95
N VAL A 218 -2.60 9.41 9.72
CA VAL A 218 -3.17 9.75 8.41
C VAL A 218 -3.84 11.12 8.54
N GLU A 219 -3.41 12.07 7.72
CA GLU A 219 -3.82 13.47 7.81
C GLU A 219 -3.59 14.03 9.22
N ASN A 220 -4.67 14.20 9.99
CA ASN A 220 -4.67 14.72 11.34
C ASN A 220 -5.27 13.73 12.35
N LYS A 221 -5.25 12.44 12.02
CA LYS A 221 -5.77 11.35 12.85
C LYS A 221 -4.64 10.40 13.22
N LEU A 222 -4.34 10.34 14.52
CA LEU A 222 -3.44 9.34 15.08
C LEU A 222 -4.27 8.17 15.61
N SER A 223 -4.12 7.01 15.00
CA SER A 223 -4.88 5.81 15.35
C SER A 223 -3.98 4.70 15.86
N VAL A 224 -4.55 3.84 16.72
CA VAL A 224 -3.89 2.65 17.23
C VAL A 224 -4.85 1.48 17.21
N TYR A 225 -4.38 0.35 16.70
CA TYR A 225 -5.04 -0.94 16.81
C TYR A 225 -4.24 -1.88 17.71
N ILE A 226 -4.95 -2.57 18.61
CA ILE A 226 -4.36 -3.60 19.47
C ILE A 226 -4.82 -4.99 19.04
N ASN A 227 -3.85 -5.82 18.63
CA ASN A 227 -4.10 -7.22 18.32
C ASN A 227 -4.14 -8.06 19.60
N HIS A 228 -5.30 -8.15 20.27
CA HIS A 228 -5.51 -9.06 21.40
C HIS A 228 -6.90 -9.72 21.30
N VAL A 229 -7.08 -10.93 21.83
CA VAL A 229 -8.23 -11.81 21.51
C VAL A 229 -9.34 -11.82 22.58
N GLU A 230 -9.11 -11.37 23.82
CA GLU A 230 -10.14 -11.37 24.87
C GLU A 230 -10.97 -10.06 24.95
N GLU A 231 -12.18 -10.13 25.53
CA GLU A 231 -12.98 -8.95 25.90
C GLU A 231 -12.42 -8.33 27.18
N ARG A 232 -11.78 -7.16 27.06
CA ARG A 232 -11.27 -6.37 28.19
C ARG A 232 -11.53 -4.89 27.94
N GLU A 233 -11.57 -4.10 29.01
CA GLU A 233 -11.66 -2.65 28.90
C GLU A 233 -10.26 -2.01 28.83
N TYR A 234 -10.10 -1.13 27.85
CA TYR A 234 -8.89 -0.39 27.54
C TYR A 234 -9.12 1.10 27.77
N ILE A 235 -8.07 1.80 28.18
CA ILE A 235 -8.00 3.25 28.21
C ILE A 235 -6.85 3.69 27.30
N TYR A 236 -7.18 4.46 26.28
CA TYR A 236 -6.22 5.05 25.36
C TYR A 236 -5.87 6.46 25.84
N GLU A 237 -4.60 6.77 26.03
CA GLU A 237 -4.12 8.08 26.49
C GLU A 237 -3.23 8.73 25.42
N LEU A 238 -3.67 9.84 24.85
CA LEU A 238 -2.84 10.67 23.98
C LEU A 238 -1.89 11.50 24.84
N TYR A 239 -0.60 11.43 24.54
CA TYR A 239 0.44 12.28 25.08
C TYR A 239 0.89 13.28 24.02
N LYS A 240 1.12 14.52 24.43
CA LYS A 240 1.64 15.63 23.63
C LYS A 240 2.93 16.13 24.25
N ASN A 241 4.03 16.16 23.49
CA ASN A 241 5.37 16.57 23.94
C ASN A 241 5.80 15.87 25.26
N GLY A 242 5.48 14.59 25.38
CA GLY A 242 5.83 13.76 26.54
C GLY A 242 4.89 13.88 27.75
N LYS A 243 3.84 14.71 27.71
CA LYS A 243 2.85 14.88 28.79
C LYS A 243 1.48 14.32 28.41
N PRO A 244 0.69 13.75 29.34
CA PRO A 244 -0.69 13.35 29.07
C PRO A 244 -1.52 14.53 28.56
N PHE A 245 -2.37 14.31 27.55
CA PHE A 245 -3.13 15.35 26.87
C PHE A 245 -4.63 15.04 26.78
N LYS A 246 -5.01 13.88 26.23
CA LYS A 246 -6.41 13.40 26.16
C LYS A 246 -6.47 11.93 26.53
N SER A 247 -7.63 11.43 26.95
CA SER A 247 -7.86 10.01 27.19
C SER A 247 -9.24 9.57 26.71
N SER A 248 -9.38 8.31 26.31
CA SER A 248 -10.67 7.68 26.08
C SER A 248 -11.37 7.35 27.40
N ASP A 249 -12.69 7.18 27.34
CA ASP A 249 -13.38 6.38 28.34
C ASP A 249 -12.95 4.90 28.22
N PRO A 250 -13.13 4.08 29.28
CA PRO A 250 -12.94 2.64 29.19
C PRO A 250 -13.76 2.06 28.04
N THR A 251 -13.10 1.33 27.15
CA THR A 251 -13.74 0.77 25.96
C THR A 251 -13.24 -0.63 25.69
N THR A 252 -14.10 -1.50 25.17
CA THR A 252 -13.69 -2.81 24.63
C THR A 252 -13.24 -2.71 23.18
N ASN A 253 -13.38 -1.55 22.54
CA ASN A 253 -12.94 -1.32 21.19
C ASN A 253 -11.41 -1.39 21.11
N ARG A 254 -10.92 -2.21 20.18
CA ARG A 254 -9.50 -2.46 19.94
C ARG A 254 -8.86 -1.43 19.02
N TYR A 255 -9.69 -0.61 18.38
CA TYR A 255 -9.28 0.53 17.59
C TYR A 255 -9.63 1.82 18.33
N PHE A 256 -8.71 2.77 18.37
CA PHE A 256 -8.99 4.11 18.87
C PHE A 256 -8.27 5.18 18.06
N GLU A 257 -8.97 6.27 17.78
CA GLU A 257 -8.50 7.39 16.97
C GLU A 257 -8.52 8.67 17.80
N PHE A 258 -7.42 9.43 17.74
CA PHE A 258 -7.37 10.80 18.23
C PHE A 258 -7.26 11.79 17.08
N GLN A 259 -8.16 12.76 17.09
CA GLN A 259 -8.07 13.96 16.27
C GLN A 259 -6.98 14.90 16.81
N LEU A 260 -6.03 15.26 15.93
CA LEU A 260 -4.93 16.17 16.21
C LEU A 260 -5.21 17.55 15.60
N ASP A 261 -5.19 18.57 16.45
CA ASP A 261 -5.57 19.94 16.05
C ASP A 261 -4.36 20.89 16.01
N GLU A 262 -3.24 20.51 16.61
CA GLU A 262 -2.07 21.39 16.83
C GLU A 262 -0.75 20.69 16.52
N PRO A 263 0.27 21.41 16.00
CA PRO A 263 1.56 20.80 15.74
C PRO A 263 2.30 20.42 17.03
N ALA A 264 2.68 19.14 17.15
CA ALA A 264 3.44 18.63 18.30
C ALA A 264 3.91 17.19 18.09
N LYS A 265 4.68 16.68 19.06
CA LYS A 265 5.03 15.27 19.21
C LYS A 265 3.94 14.52 19.95
N TYR A 266 3.24 13.62 19.26
CA TYR A 266 2.16 12.82 19.81
C TYR A 266 2.58 11.36 20.01
N ARG A 267 2.07 10.72 21.07
CA ARG A 267 2.15 9.28 21.27
C ARG A 267 0.91 8.80 22.03
N ILE A 268 0.40 7.62 21.74
CA ILE A 268 -0.70 7.00 22.46
C ILE A 268 -0.14 6.01 23.48
N ARG A 269 -0.65 6.00 24.69
CA ARG A 269 -0.40 4.96 25.68
C ARG A 269 -1.68 4.15 25.86
N VAL A 270 -1.57 2.83 25.78
CA VAL A 270 -2.70 1.94 26.02
C VAL A 270 -2.55 1.35 27.42
N ASN A 271 -3.57 1.57 28.25
CA ASN A 271 -3.68 0.97 29.59
C ASN A 271 -4.81 -0.05 29.59
N LEU A 272 -4.59 -1.16 30.27
CA LEU A 272 -5.67 -2.06 30.67
C LEU A 272 -6.25 -1.54 32.00
N THR A 273 -7.55 -1.73 32.22
CA THR A 273 -8.19 -1.44 33.51
C THR A 273 -7.71 -2.37 34.64
N SER A 274 -7.04 -3.48 34.31
CA SER A 274 -6.45 -4.42 35.26
C SER A 274 -4.98 -4.07 35.60
N GLU A 275 -4.66 -3.91 36.90
CA GLU A 275 -3.37 -3.43 37.41
C GLU A 275 -2.17 -4.37 37.20
N GLU A 276 -2.39 -5.63 36.82
CA GLU A 276 -1.33 -6.65 36.71
C GLU A 276 -0.52 -6.59 35.41
N VAL A 277 -0.90 -5.73 34.45
CA VAL A 277 -0.23 -5.64 33.14
C VAL A 277 0.43 -4.27 32.96
N ASN A 278 1.73 -4.29 32.63
CA ASN A 278 2.48 -3.06 32.43
C ASN A 278 1.97 -2.27 31.21
N PRO A 279 1.77 -0.96 31.35
CA PRO A 279 1.31 -0.10 30.26
C PRO A 279 2.42 0.16 29.23
N ARG A 280 2.03 0.44 27.98
CA ARG A 280 2.98 0.68 26.89
C ARG A 280 2.64 1.93 26.09
N PHE A 281 3.69 2.63 25.66
CA PHE A 281 3.63 3.78 24.76
C PHE A 281 3.81 3.36 23.30
N SER A 282 3.10 4.03 22.41
CA SER A 282 3.33 4.07 20.97
C SER A 282 4.67 4.75 20.64
N GLN A 283 5.08 4.67 19.38
CA GLN A 283 6.14 5.56 18.89
C GLN A 283 5.68 7.03 18.87
N THR A 284 6.63 7.95 18.71
CA THR A 284 6.35 9.40 18.71
C THR A 284 6.13 9.88 17.27
N TYR A 285 5.02 10.57 17.03
CA TYR A 285 4.61 11.11 15.74
C TYR A 285 4.67 12.64 15.76
N GLU A 286 5.24 13.25 14.72
CA GLU A 286 5.24 14.70 14.53
C GLU A 286 4.10 15.06 13.57
N PHE A 287 3.20 15.95 13.99
CA PHE A 287 2.10 16.45 13.16
C PHE A 287 2.33 17.94 12.86
N ASN A 288 2.19 18.36 11.61
CA ASN A 288 2.18 19.77 11.17
C ASN A 288 1.03 19.97 10.17
N PRO A 289 0.09 20.89 10.42
CA PRO A 289 -0.97 21.19 9.45
C PRO A 289 -0.43 22.07 8.31
N ASP A 290 -0.63 21.64 7.06
CA ASP A 290 -0.23 22.40 5.88
C ASP A 290 -1.05 23.69 5.72
N ASN A 291 -0.39 24.85 5.76
CA ASN A 291 -0.94 26.11 5.28
C ASN A 291 -0.63 26.24 3.78
N ILE A 292 -1.68 26.24 2.95
CA ILE A 292 -1.57 26.49 1.50
C ILE A 292 -1.26 27.97 1.28
N ILE A 293 0.00 28.28 1.00
CA ILE A 293 0.43 29.57 0.47
C ILE A 293 0.02 29.58 -1.02
N SER A 294 -0.49 30.72 -1.51
CA SER A 294 -0.92 30.86 -2.90
C SER A 294 0.25 30.60 -3.85
N SER A 295 0.23 29.46 -4.51
CA SER A 295 1.23 29.03 -5.47
C SER A 295 1.01 29.69 -6.84
N LEU A 296 2.10 30.08 -7.48
CA LEU A 296 2.11 30.58 -8.85
C LEU A 296 2.04 29.39 -9.83
N LYS A 297 1.41 29.56 -10.99
CA LYS A 297 1.52 28.53 -12.04
C LYS A 297 2.95 28.49 -12.57
N SER A 298 3.55 27.30 -12.60
CA SER A 298 4.84 27.05 -13.24
C SER A 298 4.71 27.13 -14.77
N ASP A 299 5.80 27.50 -15.44
CA ASP A 299 5.91 27.38 -16.91
C ASP A 299 6.05 25.90 -17.35
N SER A 300 6.41 25.01 -16.42
CA SER A 300 6.48 23.56 -16.64
C SER A 300 5.26 22.85 -16.06
N GLU A 301 4.75 21.85 -16.77
CA GLU A 301 3.56 21.11 -16.34
C GLU A 301 3.86 20.12 -15.21
N TYR A 302 5.09 19.60 -15.14
CA TYR A 302 5.50 18.61 -14.15
C TYR A 302 6.87 18.92 -13.54
N VAL A 303 7.20 18.24 -12.46
CA VAL A 303 8.52 18.29 -11.81
C VAL A 303 8.94 16.90 -11.34
N GLU A 304 10.21 16.53 -11.57
CA GLU A 304 10.74 15.22 -11.19
C GLU A 304 11.03 15.14 -9.68
N ILE A 305 10.73 13.99 -9.08
CA ILE A 305 11.03 13.69 -7.68
C ILE A 305 12.52 13.36 -7.54
N PRO A 306 13.30 14.12 -6.76
CA PRO A 306 14.71 13.83 -6.53
C PRO A 306 14.90 12.65 -5.56
N SER A 307 16.15 12.28 -5.30
CA SER A 307 16.47 11.30 -4.26
C SER A 307 16.02 11.75 -2.87
N SER A 308 15.91 10.80 -1.93
CA SER A 308 15.42 11.05 -0.57
C SER A 308 16.17 12.19 0.14
N GLU A 309 17.50 12.23 0.06
CA GLU A 309 18.32 13.27 0.69
C GLU A 309 18.13 14.68 0.09
N ASN A 310 17.43 14.75 -1.04
CA ASN A 310 17.27 15.92 -1.89
C ASN A 310 15.81 16.38 -2.00
N ARG A 311 14.87 15.70 -1.32
CA ARG A 311 13.42 16.02 -1.31
C ARG A 311 13.12 17.46 -0.90
N TRP A 312 13.96 18.07 -0.07
CA TRP A 312 13.81 19.45 0.35
C TRP A 312 13.75 20.43 -0.83
N MET A 313 14.47 20.14 -1.93
CA MET A 313 14.44 20.97 -3.14
C MET A 313 13.07 20.97 -3.79
N LEU A 314 12.48 19.78 -3.90
CA LEU A 314 11.12 19.61 -4.41
C LEU A 314 10.13 20.33 -3.49
N ASN A 315 10.23 20.15 -2.17
CA ASN A 315 9.31 20.77 -1.23
C ASN A 315 9.36 22.30 -1.28
N ALA A 316 10.55 22.90 -1.44
CA ALA A 316 10.68 24.34 -1.65
C ALA A 316 9.97 24.79 -2.94
N ILE A 317 10.12 24.02 -4.02
CA ILE A 317 9.47 24.29 -5.31
C ILE A 317 7.95 24.18 -5.21
N LEU A 318 7.43 23.14 -4.58
CA LEU A 318 5.98 22.90 -4.43
C LEU A 318 5.28 23.91 -3.50
N GLN A 319 6.02 24.57 -2.60
CA GLN A 319 5.47 25.67 -1.80
C GLN A 319 5.18 26.93 -2.63
N LYS A 320 5.90 27.11 -3.75
CA LYS A 320 5.76 28.30 -4.60
C LYS A 320 5.00 28.03 -5.88
N TYR A 321 5.08 26.82 -6.43
CA TYR A 321 4.56 26.53 -7.76
C TYR A 321 3.55 25.38 -7.78
N GLU A 322 2.52 25.52 -8.61
CA GLU A 322 1.58 24.43 -8.94
C GLU A 322 2.05 23.67 -10.19
N PHE A 323 1.90 22.35 -10.13
CA PHE A 323 2.16 21.43 -11.23
C PHE A 323 0.91 20.57 -11.50
N GLN A 324 0.82 19.96 -12.68
CA GLN A 324 -0.21 18.96 -12.97
C GLN A 324 0.10 17.62 -12.26
N GLY A 325 1.37 17.36 -12.00
CA GLY A 325 1.82 16.18 -11.27
C GLY A 325 3.34 16.13 -11.13
N LEU A 326 3.81 15.04 -10.54
CA LEU A 326 5.23 14.78 -10.32
C LEU A 326 5.69 13.62 -11.19
N ILE A 327 6.96 13.59 -11.55
CA ILE A 327 7.56 12.49 -12.30
C ILE A 327 8.47 11.69 -11.37
N GLY A 328 8.30 10.38 -11.34
CA GLY A 328 9.09 9.48 -10.51
C GLY A 328 8.55 8.07 -10.56
N ASN A 329 9.09 7.18 -9.74
CA ASN A 329 8.56 5.82 -9.63
C ASN A 329 7.17 5.85 -8.98
N ALA A 330 6.12 5.76 -9.81
CA ALA A 330 4.74 5.82 -9.36
C ALA A 330 4.38 4.71 -8.36
N TYR A 331 5.05 3.57 -8.41
CA TYR A 331 4.80 2.44 -7.50
C TYR A 331 5.25 2.74 -6.06
N LEU A 332 6.27 3.57 -5.87
CA LEU A 332 6.74 3.99 -4.53
C LEU A 332 5.81 5.03 -3.88
N TYR A 333 5.03 5.72 -4.71
CA TYR A 333 4.07 6.76 -4.32
C TYR A 333 2.67 6.43 -4.83
N PRO A 334 2.08 5.30 -4.41
CA PRO A 334 0.77 4.85 -4.90
C PRO A 334 -0.30 5.92 -4.72
N ASN A 335 -0.30 6.58 -3.55
CA ASN A 335 -1.26 7.62 -3.20
C ASN A 335 -0.80 9.04 -3.59
N GLY A 336 0.30 9.16 -4.35
CA GLY A 336 0.91 10.44 -4.68
C GLY A 336 1.94 10.93 -3.66
N TYR A 337 2.39 12.18 -3.84
CA TYR A 337 3.31 12.89 -2.96
C TYR A 337 2.87 14.35 -2.84
N SER A 338 2.70 14.85 -1.61
CA SER A 338 2.24 16.22 -1.32
C SER A 338 1.01 16.64 -2.13
N ASN A 339 -0.02 15.77 -2.17
CA ASN A 339 -1.27 15.93 -2.93
C ASN A 339 -1.13 15.93 -4.46
N TYR A 340 0.06 15.66 -4.99
CA TYR A 340 0.27 15.48 -6.42
C TYR A 340 0.33 14.01 -6.79
N LYS A 341 -0.30 13.66 -7.91
CA LYS A 341 -0.13 12.35 -8.53
C LYS A 341 1.30 12.22 -9.07
N VAL A 342 1.90 11.05 -8.87
CA VAL A 342 3.23 10.72 -9.41
C VAL A 342 3.06 9.86 -10.66
N PHE A 343 3.75 10.21 -11.74
CA PHE A 343 3.74 9.57 -13.05
C PHE A 343 5.13 9.00 -13.39
N LEU A 344 5.18 7.87 -14.08
CA LEU A 344 6.40 7.41 -14.73
C LEU A 344 6.76 8.35 -15.89
N PRO A 345 8.05 8.52 -16.22
CA PRO A 345 8.49 9.37 -17.32
C PRO A 345 7.79 9.07 -18.66
N GLU A 346 7.50 7.81 -18.94
CA GLU A 346 6.82 7.33 -20.14
C GLU A 346 5.31 7.60 -20.18
N GLU A 347 4.67 7.94 -19.04
CA GLU A 347 3.23 8.27 -19.00
C GLU A 347 2.94 9.70 -19.50
N ILE A 348 3.97 10.54 -19.69
CA ILE A 348 3.79 11.97 -19.95
C ILE A 348 4.43 12.42 -21.27
N ASN A 349 3.76 13.36 -21.95
CA ASN A 349 4.27 14.02 -23.16
C ASN A 349 4.55 15.53 -22.94
N GLY A 350 4.45 16.00 -21.69
CA GLY A 350 4.60 17.42 -21.32
C GLY A 350 6.02 17.82 -20.94
N GLN A 351 6.26 19.14 -20.85
CA GLN A 351 7.52 19.66 -20.33
C GLN A 351 7.59 19.53 -18.82
N TYR A 352 8.77 19.18 -18.31
CA TYR A 352 8.99 19.02 -16.89
C TYR A 352 10.37 19.50 -16.45
N ILE A 353 10.43 19.92 -15.19
CA ILE A 353 11.69 20.28 -14.54
C ILE A 353 12.37 18.98 -14.10
N LYS A 354 13.56 18.72 -14.64
CA LYS A 354 14.34 17.54 -14.28
C LYS A 354 14.96 17.69 -12.90
N LYS A 355 15.26 16.57 -12.25
CA LYS A 355 15.85 16.56 -10.90
C LYS A 355 17.18 17.32 -10.82
N GLU A 356 17.96 17.37 -11.90
CA GLU A 356 19.24 18.07 -11.95
C GLU A 356 19.08 19.61 -11.91
N ASP A 357 17.92 20.12 -12.33
CA ASP A 357 17.64 21.56 -12.42
C ASP A 357 16.97 22.12 -11.14
N LEU A 358 16.62 21.24 -10.18
CA LEU A 358 15.90 21.64 -8.97
C LEU A 358 16.74 22.50 -8.03
N PHE A 359 18.04 22.26 -7.95
CA PHE A 359 18.88 22.88 -6.92
C PHE A 359 18.86 24.41 -7.00
N ASN A 360 19.18 24.97 -8.17
CA ASN A 360 19.20 26.43 -8.35
C ASN A 360 17.81 27.04 -8.15
N SER A 361 16.77 26.36 -8.64
CA SER A 361 15.37 26.79 -8.48
C SER A 361 14.97 26.84 -7.01
N ALA A 362 15.27 25.78 -6.24
CA ALA A 362 15.02 25.72 -4.81
C ALA A 362 15.79 26.79 -4.04
N LEU A 363 17.07 27.03 -4.37
CA LEU A 363 17.85 28.09 -3.72
C LEU A 363 17.27 29.48 -3.96
N ASN A 364 16.87 29.79 -5.19
CA ASN A 364 16.24 31.07 -5.50
C ASN A 364 14.95 31.26 -4.71
N ILE A 365 14.10 30.23 -4.66
CA ILE A 365 12.86 30.25 -3.89
C ILE A 365 13.15 30.49 -2.41
N ILE A 366 14.08 29.72 -1.84
CA ILE A 366 14.46 29.88 -0.44
C ILE A 366 15.02 31.27 -0.18
N SER A 367 15.84 31.84 -1.07
CA SER A 367 16.39 33.18 -0.88
C SER A 367 15.34 34.29 -0.90
N GLU A 368 14.19 34.04 -1.51
CA GLU A 368 13.07 34.99 -1.61
C GLU A 368 12.01 34.80 -0.51
N MET A 369 12.10 33.71 0.28
CA MET A 369 11.19 33.47 1.40
C MET A 369 11.36 34.56 2.48
N THR A 370 10.25 34.93 3.11
CA THR A 370 10.27 35.66 4.38
C THR A 370 10.78 34.77 5.51
N GLU A 371 11.17 35.38 6.63
CA GLU A 371 11.64 34.65 7.81
C GLU A 371 10.58 33.66 8.34
N GLU A 372 9.31 34.06 8.33
CA GLU A 372 8.19 33.19 8.72
C GLU A 372 8.02 31.98 7.77
N GLU A 373 8.08 32.21 6.45
CA GLU A 373 8.00 31.16 5.44
C GLU A 373 9.18 30.19 5.53
N PHE A 374 10.38 30.70 5.83
CA PHE A 374 11.58 29.88 5.94
C PHE A 374 11.59 29.05 7.23
N GLU A 375 11.16 29.59 8.37
CA GLU A 375 10.98 28.81 9.60
C GLU A 375 9.93 27.71 9.41
N TYR A 376 8.82 28.02 8.72
CA TYR A 376 7.82 27.04 8.34
C TYR A 376 8.39 25.95 7.42
N PHE A 377 9.16 26.33 6.40
CA PHE A 377 9.84 25.38 5.50
C PHE A 377 10.75 24.43 6.28
N LYS A 378 11.59 24.93 7.19
CA LYS A 378 12.49 24.10 8.00
C LYS A 378 11.71 23.08 8.84
N THR A 379 10.64 23.54 9.50
CA THR A 379 9.79 22.70 10.37
C THR A 379 9.10 21.56 9.61
N ASN A 380 8.79 21.78 8.32
CA ASN A 380 8.16 20.76 7.46
C ASN A 380 9.16 19.91 6.67
N ASN A 381 10.46 20.16 6.82
CA ASN A 381 11.53 19.42 6.17
C ASN A 381 12.52 18.91 7.23
N ASP A 382 12.02 18.31 8.30
CA ASP A 382 12.85 17.81 9.42
C ASP A 382 13.93 16.82 8.97
N ASP A 383 13.69 16.09 7.87
CA ASP A 383 14.67 15.21 7.23
C ASP A 383 15.88 15.96 6.65
N LEU A 384 15.71 17.21 6.21
CA LEU A 384 16.82 18.11 5.83
C LEU A 384 17.70 18.42 7.04
N ILE A 385 17.08 18.67 8.20
CA ILE A 385 17.75 19.02 9.45
C ILE A 385 18.60 17.83 9.95
N ARG A 386 18.05 16.61 9.87
CA ARG A 386 18.69 15.40 10.39
C ARG A 386 19.66 14.77 9.37
N GLY A 387 19.33 14.84 8.09
CA GLY A 387 20.07 14.18 7.00
C GLY A 387 21.19 15.00 6.38
N ASN A 388 21.11 16.33 6.40
CA ASN A 388 22.12 17.19 5.76
C ASN A 388 22.34 18.53 6.50
N PRO A 389 22.98 18.50 7.68
CA PRO A 389 23.16 19.69 8.52
C PRO A 389 23.98 20.81 7.86
N LEU A 390 24.95 20.47 6.99
CA LEU A 390 25.72 21.46 6.23
C LEU A 390 24.85 22.23 5.23
N MET A 391 23.90 21.55 4.59
CA MET A 391 22.94 22.23 3.73
C MET A 391 22.02 23.17 4.52
N LEU A 392 21.59 22.76 5.72
CA LEU A 392 20.79 23.64 6.58
C LEU A 392 21.58 24.91 6.97
N GLU A 393 22.86 24.77 7.36
CA GLU A 393 23.73 25.91 7.64
C GLU A 393 23.86 26.85 6.43
N PHE A 394 24.03 26.28 5.24
CA PHE A 394 24.09 27.05 4.00
C PHE A 394 22.79 27.80 3.69
N LEU A 395 21.63 27.17 3.85
CA LEU A 395 20.33 27.81 3.63
C LEU A 395 20.05 28.92 4.67
N ASN A 396 20.41 28.70 5.94
CA ASN A 396 20.35 29.74 6.96
C ASN A 396 21.23 30.95 6.59
N TYR A 397 22.45 30.70 6.10
CA TYR A 397 23.35 31.77 5.65
C TYR A 397 22.78 32.57 4.47
N LEU A 398 22.13 31.92 3.52
CA LEU A 398 21.49 32.59 2.38
C LEU A 398 20.40 33.56 2.85
N GLN A 399 19.57 33.15 3.81
CA GLN A 399 18.51 33.98 4.40
C GLN A 399 19.06 35.20 5.14
N MET A 400 20.14 35.05 5.92
CA MET A 400 20.78 36.15 6.65
C MET A 400 21.40 37.23 5.75
N LYS A 401 21.59 36.95 4.45
CA LYS A 401 22.19 37.89 3.49
C LYS A 401 21.20 38.71 2.68
N VAL A 402 19.92 38.32 2.68
CA VAL A 402 18.86 38.99 1.90
C VAL A 402 18.13 40.04 2.76
N GLN A 403 18.28 39.98 4.09
CA GLN A 403 17.95 41.05 5.04
C GLN A 403 19.04 42.14 5.05
#